data_AF-A0A0W0ZXZ0-F1
#
_entry.id   AF-A0A0W0ZXZ0-F1
#
_cell.length_a   1.000
_cell.length_b   1.000
_cell.length_c   1.000
_cell.angle_alpha   90.00
_cell.angle_beta   90.00
_cell.angle_gamma   90.00
#
_symmetry.space_group_name_H-M   'P 1'
#
loop_
_entity.id
_entity.type
_entity.pdbx_description
1 polymer ?
#
loop_
_entity_poly.entity_id
_entity_poly.type
_entity_poly.pdbx_seq_one_letter_code
_entity_poly.pdbx_strand_id
1 'polypeptide(L)'
;MAYTKIDQPFLEAFTSEFILHLSKPYDPHEENGAQEMIAQASFGDFGKISRIFDQLARLPCISREEFNNRMAETKSIEVYMKPIIDKVAELLLTPDKSRLNDKVIKAIGVDNYCRLVNGKNVSQEKDKIEIVANIDESAGQKANNKAQEKFVKTERNLAKSFLEAILPCYSACIYENNVLPEERTRHLLENQIRELKSKIQSIDETKKGIFPTGWEEPNLVSEKISLKEFDKQGKELVIEIRAVLQDESSNIERIWELLKKCDALVTRGTALLLESNAELGKMTDPIQQLGLRLAKNNGSIFDLKEEPRKPDYFTLKNKVDALLEIIRLSKSKLTNSELSGAMNELEKKLEEAESQLNTFHNEFAEQLKDRLPIPDQAIEPALEPYTKGISTFLEAIDQTKMKDLKPYEMSVVQRIINVISFGYFFAEERIHENSSLHMKSELMKMKSELDNPMSEAAVYSYS
;
A
#
# COMPACT_ATOMS: atom_id res chain seq x y z
N MET A 1 19.28 6.36 9.16
CA MET A 1 19.28 6.76 7.75
C MET A 1 18.02 6.22 7.09
N ALA A 2 17.35 6.99 6.22
CA ALA A 2 16.15 6.53 5.51
C ALA A 2 16.52 5.54 4.39
N TYR A 3 15.68 4.53 4.19
CA TYR A 3 15.80 3.57 3.09
C TYR A 3 15.76 4.29 1.74
N THR A 4 16.82 4.11 0.95
CA THR A 4 17.07 4.86 -0.29
C THR A 4 17.29 3.96 -1.51
N LYS A 5 17.30 2.63 -1.32
CA LYS A 5 17.47 1.70 -2.44
C LYS A 5 16.25 1.78 -3.37
N ILE A 6 16.51 1.78 -4.66
CA ILE A 6 15.52 1.84 -5.74
C ILE A 6 15.63 0.62 -6.65
N ASP A 7 14.54 0.24 -7.30
CA ASP A 7 14.58 -0.72 -8.40
C ASP A 7 15.09 0.00 -9.67
N GLN A 8 16.41 0.03 -9.79
CA GLN A 8 17.10 0.71 -10.89
C GLN A 8 16.70 0.14 -12.27
N PRO A 9 16.67 -1.20 -12.48
CA PRO A 9 16.17 -1.78 -13.74
C PRO A 9 14.79 -1.29 -14.13
N PHE A 10 13.85 -1.28 -13.18
CA PHE A 10 12.50 -0.79 -13.43
C PHE A 10 12.48 0.70 -13.78
N LEU A 11 13.18 1.53 -12.98
CA LEU A 11 13.17 2.98 -13.20
C LEU A 11 13.80 3.38 -14.53
N GLU A 12 14.89 2.74 -14.93
CA GLU A 12 15.54 3.00 -16.22
C GLU A 12 14.62 2.64 -17.39
N ALA A 13 14.04 1.44 -17.37
CA ALA A 13 13.14 0.97 -18.41
C ALA A 13 11.82 1.76 -18.44
N PHE A 14 11.29 2.13 -17.27
CA PHE A 14 10.11 2.99 -17.18
C PHE A 14 10.41 4.36 -17.79
N THR A 15 11.55 4.97 -17.43
CA THR A 15 11.97 6.29 -17.95
C THR A 15 12.08 6.31 -19.48
N SER A 16 12.56 5.23 -20.09
CA SER A 16 12.67 5.16 -21.55
C SER A 16 11.34 4.91 -22.26
N GLU A 17 10.43 4.15 -21.66
CA GLU A 17 9.22 3.67 -22.34
C GLU A 17 7.96 4.49 -22.05
N PHE A 18 7.83 5.14 -20.89
CA PHE A 18 6.54 5.70 -20.47
C PHE A 18 6.03 6.82 -21.39
N ILE A 19 6.90 7.70 -21.89
CA ILE A 19 6.49 8.75 -22.84
C ILE A 19 6.09 8.15 -24.18
N LEU A 20 6.84 7.15 -24.67
CA LEU A 20 6.50 6.46 -25.92
C LEU A 20 5.13 5.79 -25.80
N HIS A 21 4.91 5.08 -24.69
CA HIS A 21 3.63 4.45 -24.36
C HIS A 21 2.47 5.45 -24.31
N LEU A 22 2.64 6.56 -23.60
CA LEU A 22 1.61 7.61 -23.50
C LEU A 22 1.34 8.28 -24.85
N SER A 23 2.35 8.40 -25.73
CA SER A 23 2.24 9.06 -27.04
C SER A 23 1.73 8.15 -28.16
N LYS A 24 1.56 6.84 -27.91
CA LYS A 24 1.04 5.91 -28.92
C LYS A 24 -0.34 6.39 -29.39
N PRO A 25 -0.62 6.41 -30.70
CA PRO A 25 -1.95 6.77 -31.21
C PRO A 25 -3.06 5.89 -30.63
N TYR A 26 -4.27 6.43 -30.56
CA TYR A 26 -5.44 5.65 -30.15
C TYR A 26 -5.70 4.49 -31.11
N ASP A 27 -5.69 3.26 -30.59
CA ASP A 27 -6.12 2.05 -31.27
C ASP A 27 -7.26 1.39 -30.46
N PRO A 28 -8.48 1.29 -31.01
CA PRO A 28 -9.62 0.67 -30.33
C PRO A 28 -9.48 -0.86 -30.15
N HIS A 29 -8.47 -1.49 -30.76
CA HIS A 29 -8.19 -2.92 -30.62
C HIS A 29 -7.10 -3.21 -29.58
N GLU A 30 -6.36 -2.20 -29.11
CA GLU A 30 -5.38 -2.35 -28.05
C GLU A 30 -6.03 -2.19 -26.68
N GLU A 31 -6.44 -3.31 -26.08
CA GLU A 31 -6.98 -3.31 -24.72
C GLU A 31 -5.96 -2.69 -23.74
N ASN A 32 -6.42 -1.69 -22.97
CA ASN A 32 -5.59 -0.97 -21.99
C ASN A 32 -4.48 -0.12 -22.62
N GLY A 33 -4.64 0.28 -23.89
CA GLY A 33 -3.79 1.30 -24.50
C GLY A 33 -3.87 2.62 -23.73
N ALA A 34 -2.77 3.36 -23.60
CA ALA A 34 -2.74 4.61 -22.83
C ALA A 34 -3.82 5.60 -23.29
N GLN A 35 -3.92 5.81 -24.61
CA GLN A 35 -4.92 6.70 -25.20
C GLN A 35 -6.35 6.18 -25.03
N GLU A 36 -6.57 4.87 -25.00
CA GLU A 36 -7.88 4.31 -24.69
C GLU A 36 -8.28 4.62 -23.25
N MET A 37 -7.38 4.42 -22.28
CA MET A 37 -7.64 4.74 -20.87
C MET A 37 -7.88 6.24 -20.66
N ILE A 38 -7.13 7.09 -21.37
CA ILE A 38 -7.34 8.55 -21.38
C ILE A 38 -8.71 8.89 -21.97
N ALA A 39 -9.10 8.29 -23.10
CA ALA A 39 -10.38 8.55 -23.75
C ALA A 39 -11.59 8.11 -22.90
N GLN A 40 -11.47 6.98 -22.19
CA GLN A 40 -12.50 6.46 -21.29
C GLN A 40 -12.58 7.21 -19.95
N ALA A 41 -11.49 7.84 -19.50
CA ALA A 41 -11.48 8.66 -18.29
C ALA A 41 -12.30 9.94 -18.50
N SER A 42 -12.99 10.40 -17.47
CA SER A 42 -13.82 11.60 -17.54
C SER A 42 -13.46 12.59 -16.43
N PHE A 43 -13.93 13.83 -16.57
CA PHE A 43 -13.66 14.86 -15.58
C PHE A 43 -14.20 14.44 -14.19
N GLY A 44 -13.30 14.31 -13.22
CA GLY A 44 -13.63 13.90 -11.86
C GLY A 44 -13.80 12.39 -11.65
N ASP A 45 -13.64 11.57 -12.70
CA ASP A 45 -13.56 10.10 -12.61
C ASP A 45 -12.31 9.59 -13.32
N PHE A 46 -11.29 9.34 -12.50
CA PHE A 46 -9.98 8.87 -12.94
C PHE A 46 -9.78 7.36 -12.70
N GLY A 47 -10.85 6.60 -12.43
CA GLY A 47 -10.73 5.15 -12.19
C GLY A 47 -10.00 4.42 -13.31
N LYS A 48 -10.21 4.85 -14.57
CA LYS A 48 -9.53 4.29 -15.76
C LYS A 48 -8.04 4.59 -15.83
N ILE A 49 -7.59 5.71 -15.26
CA ILE A 49 -6.17 6.09 -15.23
C ILE A 49 -5.33 5.08 -14.43
N SER A 50 -5.93 4.36 -13.48
CA SER A 50 -5.23 3.31 -12.72
C SER A 50 -4.61 2.22 -13.59
N ARG A 51 -5.12 2.02 -14.81
CA ARG A 51 -4.68 0.99 -15.77
C ARG A 51 -3.81 1.56 -16.89
N ILE A 52 -3.48 2.85 -16.85
CA ILE A 52 -2.81 3.54 -17.96
C ILE A 52 -1.43 2.95 -18.28
N PHE A 53 -0.78 2.29 -17.30
CA PHE A 53 0.52 1.66 -17.45
C PHE A 53 0.47 0.12 -17.49
N ASP A 54 -0.71 -0.50 -17.64
CA ASP A 54 -0.86 -1.97 -17.65
C ASP A 54 0.00 -2.63 -18.75
N GLN A 55 0.12 -2.00 -19.94
CA GLN A 55 0.96 -2.53 -21.02
C GLN A 55 2.46 -2.50 -20.72
N LEU A 56 2.88 -1.76 -19.68
CA LEU A 56 4.26 -1.72 -19.20
C LEU A 56 4.55 -2.81 -18.15
N ALA A 57 3.63 -3.75 -17.92
CA ALA A 57 3.80 -4.85 -16.97
C ALA A 57 4.99 -5.79 -17.23
N ARG A 58 5.70 -5.66 -18.37
CA ARG A 58 6.85 -6.49 -18.72
C ARG A 58 8.19 -5.77 -18.60
N LEU A 59 8.22 -4.57 -18.03
CA LEU A 59 9.48 -3.88 -17.79
C LEU A 59 10.35 -4.71 -16.82
N PRO A 60 11.68 -4.77 -17.03
CA PRO A 60 12.58 -5.44 -16.11
C PRO A 60 12.43 -4.90 -14.69
N CYS A 61 12.50 -5.79 -13.69
CA CYS A 61 12.48 -5.42 -12.29
C CYS A 61 13.34 -6.39 -11.46
N ILE A 62 13.44 -6.13 -10.16
CA ILE A 62 14.21 -7.00 -9.25
C ILE A 62 13.69 -8.45 -9.18
N SER A 63 14.59 -9.35 -8.80
CA SER A 63 14.30 -10.77 -8.56
C SER A 63 13.59 -11.01 -7.22
N ARG A 64 13.05 -12.22 -7.04
CA ARG A 64 12.45 -12.68 -5.77
C ARG A 64 13.38 -12.53 -4.58
N GLU A 65 14.62 -12.97 -4.73
CA GLU A 65 15.64 -12.91 -3.66
C GLU A 65 15.90 -11.46 -3.25
N GLU A 66 16.12 -10.57 -4.22
CA GLU A 66 16.39 -9.16 -3.96
C GLU A 66 15.17 -8.46 -3.33
N PHE A 67 13.96 -8.75 -3.81
CA PHE A 67 12.72 -8.25 -3.20
C PHE A 67 12.59 -8.69 -1.74
N ASN A 68 12.79 -9.99 -1.46
CA ASN A 68 12.68 -10.53 -0.11
C ASN A 68 13.74 -9.92 0.83
N ASN A 69 14.97 -9.74 0.36
CA ASN A 69 16.03 -9.06 1.11
C ASN A 69 15.63 -7.62 1.46
N ARG A 70 15.13 -6.86 0.48
CA ARG A 70 14.67 -5.47 0.67
C ARG A 70 13.45 -5.37 1.57
N MET A 71 12.52 -6.31 1.47
CA MET A 71 11.36 -6.37 2.35
C MET A 71 11.75 -6.72 3.80
N ALA A 72 12.74 -7.59 4.00
CA ALA A 72 13.27 -7.89 5.33
C ALA A 72 13.99 -6.68 5.96
N GLU A 73 14.71 -5.90 5.15
CA GLU A 73 15.35 -4.64 5.58
C GLU A 73 14.29 -3.59 5.99
N THR A 74 13.30 -3.36 5.13
CA THR A 74 12.32 -2.27 5.32
C THR A 74 11.18 -2.61 6.27
N LYS A 75 10.83 -3.91 6.38
CA LYS A 75 9.69 -4.44 7.17
C LYS A 75 8.33 -3.80 6.83
N SER A 76 8.25 -3.02 5.76
CA SER A 76 7.07 -2.23 5.38
C SER A 76 7.08 -1.97 3.88
N ILE A 77 5.98 -2.34 3.21
CA ILE A 77 5.84 -2.10 1.78
C ILE A 77 5.79 -0.61 1.43
N GLU A 78 5.29 0.24 2.34
CA GLU A 78 5.25 1.70 2.15
C GLU A 78 6.66 2.28 2.13
N VAL A 79 7.53 1.81 3.04
CA VAL A 79 8.94 2.24 3.13
C VAL A 79 9.73 1.76 1.92
N TYR A 80 9.49 0.52 1.48
CA TYR A 80 10.09 -0.06 0.28
C TYR A 80 9.66 0.68 -1.00
N MET A 81 8.37 0.99 -1.16
CA MET A 81 7.85 1.64 -2.37
C MET A 81 8.14 3.14 -2.42
N LYS A 82 8.27 3.82 -1.27
CA LYS A 82 8.46 5.27 -1.21
C LYS A 82 9.59 5.78 -2.13
N PRO A 83 10.84 5.28 -2.07
CA PRO A 83 11.91 5.82 -2.92
C PRO A 83 11.66 5.58 -4.41
N ILE A 84 10.98 4.49 -4.79
CA ILE A 84 10.58 4.21 -6.18
C ILE A 84 9.52 5.24 -6.62
N ILE A 85 8.49 5.45 -5.80
CA ILE A 85 7.41 6.42 -6.07
C ILE A 85 7.94 7.85 -6.14
N ASP A 86 8.84 8.25 -5.24
CA ASP A 86 9.42 9.59 -5.25
C ASP A 86 10.23 9.82 -6.54
N LYS A 87 10.98 8.81 -7.01
CA LYS A 87 11.70 8.90 -8.29
C LYS A 87 10.76 8.96 -9.49
N VAL A 88 9.70 8.17 -9.52
CA VAL A 88 8.71 8.26 -10.60
C VAL A 88 7.95 9.58 -10.57
N ALA A 89 7.70 10.14 -9.39
CA ALA A 89 7.06 11.46 -9.25
C ALA A 89 7.91 12.57 -9.90
N GLU A 90 9.25 12.53 -9.78
CA GLU A 90 10.16 13.44 -10.48
C GLU A 90 10.01 13.36 -12.02
N LEU A 91 9.64 12.19 -12.55
CA LEU A 91 9.46 11.95 -13.99
C LEU A 91 8.08 12.34 -14.51
N LEU A 92 7.04 12.19 -13.69
CA LEU A 92 5.64 12.40 -14.11
C LEU A 92 5.11 13.79 -13.78
N LEU A 93 5.56 14.37 -12.66
CA LEU A 93 4.92 15.51 -12.03
C LEU A 93 5.81 16.76 -12.06
N THR A 94 5.21 17.90 -11.75
CA THR A 94 5.97 19.12 -11.42
C THR A 94 6.65 18.99 -10.04
N PRO A 95 7.67 19.81 -9.73
CA PRO A 95 8.40 19.73 -8.45
C PRO A 95 7.51 19.90 -7.20
N ASP A 96 6.45 20.69 -7.31
CA ASP A 96 5.44 20.90 -6.24
C ASP A 96 4.37 19.79 -6.20
N LYS A 97 4.45 18.79 -7.09
CA LYS A 97 3.55 17.64 -7.22
C LYS A 97 2.07 18.04 -7.44
N SER A 98 1.82 19.26 -7.92
CA SER A 98 0.47 19.79 -8.11
C SER A 98 -0.15 19.41 -9.44
N ARG A 99 0.66 19.18 -10.48
CA ARG A 99 0.21 18.80 -11.82
C ARG A 99 1.18 17.83 -12.51
N LEU A 100 0.75 17.26 -13.64
CA LEU A 100 1.65 16.53 -14.54
C LEU A 100 2.65 17.51 -15.16
N ASN A 101 3.88 17.08 -15.39
CA ASN A 101 4.83 17.94 -16.10
C ASN A 101 4.49 18.05 -17.59
N ASP A 102 5.02 19.07 -18.23
CA ASP A 102 4.67 19.43 -19.61
C ASP A 102 5.02 18.33 -20.62
N LYS A 103 6.05 17.52 -20.37
CA LYS A 103 6.39 16.40 -21.26
C LYS A 103 5.30 15.33 -21.22
N VAL A 104 4.78 15.01 -20.03
CA VAL A 104 3.66 14.08 -19.87
C VAL A 104 2.39 14.65 -20.50
N ILE A 105 2.09 15.93 -20.29
CA ILE A 105 0.92 16.60 -20.88
C ILE A 105 0.99 16.54 -22.42
N LYS A 106 2.16 16.79 -23.02
CA LYS A 106 2.36 16.65 -24.47
C LYS A 106 2.14 15.22 -24.94
N ALA A 107 2.67 14.23 -24.22
CA ALA A 107 2.54 12.82 -24.58
C ALA A 107 1.08 12.34 -24.58
N ILE A 108 0.30 12.71 -23.57
CA ILE A 108 -1.13 12.33 -23.52
C ILE A 108 -2.03 13.18 -24.44
N GLY A 109 -1.52 14.31 -24.93
CA GLY A 109 -2.26 15.31 -25.70
C GLY A 109 -2.82 16.45 -24.83
N VAL A 110 -2.55 17.70 -25.22
CA VAL A 110 -2.98 18.90 -24.48
C VAL A 110 -4.50 18.98 -24.36
N ASP A 111 -5.24 18.65 -25.42
CA ASP A 111 -6.71 18.66 -25.42
C ASP A 111 -7.29 17.61 -24.48
N ASN A 112 -6.68 16.42 -24.45
CA ASN A 112 -7.05 15.36 -23.51
C ASN A 112 -6.81 15.79 -22.07
N TYR A 113 -5.66 16.40 -21.78
CA TYR A 113 -5.40 16.95 -20.46
C TYR A 113 -6.43 18.01 -20.07
N CYS A 114 -6.66 19.00 -20.93
CA CYS A 114 -7.64 20.08 -20.70
C CYS A 114 -9.04 19.51 -20.40
N ARG A 115 -9.47 18.50 -21.16
CA ARG A 115 -10.74 17.79 -20.92
C ARG A 115 -10.77 17.11 -19.54
N LEU A 116 -9.71 16.40 -19.16
CA LEU A 116 -9.64 15.67 -17.89
C LEU A 116 -9.65 16.60 -16.67
N VAL A 117 -9.07 17.80 -16.78
CA VAL A 117 -9.00 18.78 -15.69
C VAL A 117 -10.08 19.86 -15.76
N ASN A 118 -10.92 19.86 -16.81
CA ASN A 118 -11.85 20.94 -17.15
C ASN A 118 -11.14 22.31 -17.23
N GLY A 119 -10.00 22.32 -17.91
CA GLY A 119 -9.21 23.51 -18.20
C GLY A 119 -9.31 23.94 -19.66
N LYS A 120 -8.63 25.03 -19.99
CA LYS A 120 -8.40 25.53 -21.35
C LYS A 120 -6.94 25.93 -21.50
N ASN A 121 -6.31 25.57 -22.62
CA ASN A 121 -5.00 26.09 -22.96
C ASN A 121 -5.15 27.50 -23.53
N VAL A 122 -4.55 28.51 -22.89
CA VAL A 122 -4.57 29.92 -23.34
C VAL A 122 -3.32 30.32 -24.10
N SER A 123 -2.35 29.42 -24.22
CA SER A 123 -1.16 29.68 -25.03
C SER A 123 -1.52 29.83 -26.50
N GLN A 124 -1.05 30.93 -27.10
CA GLN A 124 -1.16 31.17 -28.55
C GLN A 124 -0.02 30.47 -29.34
N GLU A 125 1.02 30.03 -28.64
CA GLU A 125 2.15 29.31 -29.23
C GLU A 125 1.90 27.80 -29.21
N LYS A 126 2.13 27.13 -30.35
CA LYS A 126 1.89 25.69 -30.51
C LYS A 126 2.64 24.80 -29.51
N ASP A 127 3.81 25.26 -29.03
CA ASP A 127 4.71 24.44 -28.20
C ASP A 127 4.67 24.80 -26.70
N LYS A 128 3.96 25.86 -26.33
CA LYS A 128 3.85 26.33 -24.95
C LYS A 128 2.53 25.86 -24.35
N ILE A 129 2.59 25.34 -23.12
CA ILE A 129 1.45 24.82 -22.39
C ILE A 129 1.11 25.81 -21.27
N GLU A 130 -0.03 26.46 -21.38
CA GLU A 130 -0.53 27.40 -20.38
C GLU A 130 -2.00 27.10 -20.10
N ILE A 131 -2.25 26.20 -19.15
CA ILE A 131 -3.57 25.67 -18.87
C ILE A 131 -4.17 26.39 -17.68
N VAL A 132 -5.35 26.96 -17.88
CA VAL A 132 -6.12 27.68 -16.85
C VAL A 132 -7.48 27.04 -16.68
N ALA A 133 -8.16 27.34 -15.57
CA ALA A 133 -9.53 26.88 -15.37
C ALA A 133 -10.45 27.37 -16.50
N ASN A 134 -11.38 26.50 -16.91
CA ASN A 134 -12.41 26.89 -17.86
C ASN A 134 -13.50 27.72 -17.13
N ILE A 135 -13.26 29.02 -17.04
CA ILE A 135 -14.11 30.00 -16.35
C ILE A 135 -14.99 30.72 -17.37
N ASP A 136 -16.26 30.89 -17.03
CA ASP A 136 -17.21 31.76 -17.72
C ASP A 136 -17.08 33.18 -17.17
N GLU A 137 -16.56 34.11 -17.99
CA GLU A 137 -16.34 35.51 -17.58
C GLU A 137 -17.66 36.25 -17.27
N SER A 138 -18.79 35.74 -17.75
CA SER A 138 -20.12 36.26 -17.42
C SER A 138 -20.65 35.78 -16.06
N ALA A 139 -20.02 34.75 -15.48
CA ALA A 139 -20.36 34.25 -14.16
C ALA A 139 -19.77 35.16 -13.05
N GLY A 140 -20.51 35.32 -11.96
CA GLY A 140 -20.08 36.15 -10.84
C GLY A 140 -18.79 35.64 -10.17
N GLN A 141 -18.04 36.54 -9.53
CA GLN A 141 -16.72 36.26 -8.95
C GLN A 141 -16.67 35.04 -8.01
N LYS A 142 -17.74 34.78 -7.26
CA LYS A 142 -17.86 33.58 -6.40
C LYS A 142 -17.87 32.27 -7.20
N ALA A 143 -18.51 32.24 -8.37
CA ALA A 143 -18.53 31.08 -9.26
C ALA A 143 -17.15 30.84 -9.88
N ASN A 144 -16.45 31.92 -10.25
CA ASN A 144 -15.11 31.85 -10.84
C ASN A 144 -14.08 31.34 -9.84
N ASN A 145 -14.13 31.81 -8.60
CA ASN A 145 -13.26 31.28 -7.52
C ASN A 145 -13.49 29.79 -7.30
N LYS A 146 -14.75 29.35 -7.25
CA LYS A 146 -15.10 27.93 -7.08
C LYS A 146 -14.63 27.07 -8.26
N ALA A 147 -14.71 27.60 -9.49
CA ALA A 147 -14.20 26.92 -10.68
C ALA A 147 -12.67 26.76 -10.63
N GLN A 148 -11.95 27.80 -10.18
CA GLN A 148 -10.51 27.76 -10.00
C GLN A 148 -10.09 26.75 -8.92
N GLU A 149 -10.74 26.74 -7.76
CA GLU A 149 -10.49 25.76 -6.69
C GLU A 149 -10.74 24.33 -7.18
N LYS A 150 -11.82 24.12 -7.93
CA LYS A 150 -12.15 22.81 -8.52
C LYS A 150 -11.10 22.37 -9.52
N PHE A 151 -10.64 23.27 -10.39
CA PHE A 151 -9.59 23.00 -11.37
C PHE A 151 -8.28 22.56 -10.69
N VAL A 152 -7.78 23.32 -9.71
CA VAL A 152 -6.55 22.98 -8.97
C VAL A 152 -6.69 21.63 -8.26
N LYS A 153 -7.85 21.38 -7.64
CA LYS A 153 -8.13 20.08 -7.01
C LYS A 153 -8.12 18.94 -8.02
N THR A 154 -8.71 19.16 -9.19
CA THR A 154 -8.77 18.16 -10.26
C THR A 154 -7.40 17.89 -10.87
N GLU A 155 -6.57 18.90 -11.11
CA GLU A 155 -5.17 18.73 -11.55
C GLU A 155 -4.38 17.86 -10.57
N ARG A 156 -4.48 18.17 -9.28
CA ARG A 156 -3.80 17.42 -8.22
C ARG A 156 -4.30 15.98 -8.14
N ASN A 157 -5.61 15.77 -8.28
CA ASN A 157 -6.19 14.43 -8.29
C ASN A 157 -5.74 13.63 -9.52
N LEU A 158 -5.67 14.25 -10.70
CA LEU A 158 -5.17 13.60 -11.91
C LEU A 158 -3.71 13.22 -11.77
N ALA A 159 -2.86 14.14 -11.28
CA ALA A 159 -1.45 13.88 -10.98
C ALA A 159 -1.28 12.72 -9.99
N LYS A 160 -2.09 12.71 -8.92
CA LYS A 160 -2.15 11.61 -7.95
C LYS A 160 -2.52 10.29 -8.62
N SER A 161 -3.56 10.26 -9.46
CA SER A 161 -4.00 9.03 -10.14
C SER A 161 -2.95 8.46 -11.10
N PHE A 162 -2.21 9.31 -11.82
CA PHE A 162 -1.08 8.88 -12.65
C PHE A 162 0.02 8.23 -11.81
N LEU A 163 0.36 8.82 -10.66
CA LEU A 163 1.37 8.26 -9.78
C LEU A 163 0.87 6.97 -9.10
N GLU A 164 -0.40 6.88 -8.75
CA GLU A 164 -1.02 5.67 -8.17
C GLU A 164 -1.05 4.49 -9.15
N ALA A 165 -1.17 4.76 -10.46
CA ALA A 165 -1.10 3.74 -11.50
C ALA A 165 0.27 3.02 -11.56
N ILE A 166 1.30 3.55 -10.89
CA ILE A 166 2.61 2.88 -10.77
C ILE A 166 2.54 1.65 -9.88
N LEU A 167 1.66 1.63 -8.86
CA LEU A 167 1.53 0.47 -7.97
C LEU A 167 1.06 -0.80 -8.70
N PRO A 168 -0.06 -0.79 -9.46
CA PRO A 168 -0.47 -1.96 -10.24
C PRO A 168 0.55 -2.29 -11.34
N CYS A 169 1.13 -1.28 -12.02
CA CYS A 169 2.18 -1.50 -13.02
C CYS A 169 3.38 -2.24 -12.42
N TYR A 170 3.92 -1.77 -11.30
CA TYR A 170 5.08 -2.36 -10.64
C TYR A 170 4.77 -3.75 -10.07
N SER A 171 3.57 -3.94 -9.51
CA SER A 171 3.08 -5.26 -9.09
C SER A 171 3.05 -6.26 -10.26
N ALA A 172 2.57 -5.82 -11.42
CA ALA A 172 2.54 -6.65 -12.63
C ALA A 172 3.96 -6.93 -13.16
N CYS A 173 4.88 -5.96 -13.12
CA CYS A 173 6.29 -6.20 -13.44
C CYS A 173 6.91 -7.27 -12.53
N ILE A 174 6.70 -7.15 -11.21
CA ILE A 174 7.17 -8.15 -10.25
C ILE A 174 6.61 -9.53 -10.60
N TYR A 175 5.32 -9.63 -10.91
CA TYR A 175 4.70 -10.88 -11.35
C TYR A 175 5.37 -11.45 -12.61
N GLU A 176 5.41 -10.69 -13.71
CA GLU A 176 5.87 -11.16 -15.02
C GLU A 176 7.36 -11.51 -15.06
N ASN A 177 8.20 -10.82 -14.29
CA ASN A 177 9.64 -11.10 -14.23
C ASN A 177 9.97 -12.29 -13.34
N ASN A 178 9.09 -12.64 -12.38
CA ASN A 178 9.36 -13.67 -11.39
C ASN A 178 8.45 -14.89 -11.52
N VAL A 179 7.48 -14.91 -12.44
CA VAL A 179 6.67 -16.08 -12.73
C VAL A 179 7.52 -17.17 -13.42
N LEU A 180 7.36 -18.41 -12.99
CA LEU A 180 8.06 -19.53 -13.60
C LEU A 180 7.53 -19.80 -15.02
N PRO A 181 8.38 -20.16 -16.00
CA PRO A 181 7.93 -20.51 -17.35
C PRO A 181 6.83 -21.58 -17.37
N GLU A 182 6.89 -22.52 -16.44
CA GLU A 182 5.94 -23.62 -16.30
C GLU A 182 4.51 -23.16 -15.95
N GLU A 183 4.37 -22.02 -15.27
CA GLU A 183 3.06 -21.41 -14.99
C GLU A 183 2.39 -20.95 -16.29
N ARG A 184 3.16 -20.46 -17.27
CA ARG A 184 2.63 -20.11 -18.60
C ARG A 184 2.12 -21.35 -19.32
N THR A 185 2.82 -22.48 -19.20
CA THR A 185 2.35 -23.76 -19.74
C THR A 185 1.08 -24.23 -19.05
N ARG A 186 0.97 -24.08 -17.72
CA ARG A 186 -0.26 -24.38 -16.95
C ARG A 186 -1.45 -23.56 -17.45
N HIS A 187 -1.30 -22.24 -17.63
CA HIS A 187 -2.34 -21.37 -18.16
C HIS A 187 -2.74 -21.71 -19.61
N LEU A 188 -1.77 -22.07 -20.46
CA LEU A 188 -2.08 -22.54 -21.81
C LEU A 188 -2.95 -23.79 -21.76
N LEU A 189 -2.62 -24.77 -20.92
CA LEU A 189 -3.42 -25.98 -20.74
C LEU A 189 -4.84 -25.67 -20.21
N GLU A 190 -4.99 -24.76 -19.24
CA GLU A 190 -6.31 -24.32 -18.75
C GLU A 190 -7.20 -23.76 -19.88
N ASN A 191 -6.62 -22.98 -20.79
CA ASN A 191 -7.34 -22.48 -21.97
C ASN A 191 -7.71 -23.63 -22.92
N GLN A 192 -6.81 -24.60 -23.11
CA GLN A 192 -7.09 -25.78 -23.95
C GLN A 192 -8.22 -26.65 -23.36
N ILE A 193 -8.34 -26.77 -22.03
CA ILE A 193 -9.49 -27.44 -21.39
C ILE A 193 -10.80 -26.80 -21.83
N ARG A 194 -10.87 -25.46 -21.86
CA ARG A 194 -12.07 -24.73 -22.29
C ARG A 194 -12.41 -25.01 -23.75
N GLU A 195 -11.41 -25.00 -24.63
CA GLU A 195 -11.60 -25.28 -26.07
C GLU A 195 -12.05 -26.72 -26.32
N LEU A 196 -11.41 -27.70 -25.67
CA LEU A 196 -11.80 -29.10 -25.73
C LEU A 196 -13.23 -29.33 -25.25
N LYS A 197 -13.60 -28.73 -24.12
CA LYS A 197 -14.97 -28.79 -23.59
C LYS A 197 -15.98 -28.23 -24.60
N SER A 198 -15.66 -27.11 -25.23
CA SER A 198 -16.50 -26.52 -26.27
C SER A 198 -16.65 -27.42 -27.50
N LYS A 199 -15.56 -28.05 -27.96
CA LYS A 199 -15.60 -28.99 -29.09
C LYS A 199 -16.43 -30.24 -28.78
N ILE A 200 -16.28 -30.83 -27.59
CA ILE A 200 -17.11 -31.98 -27.15
C ILE A 200 -18.59 -31.62 -27.20
N GLN A 201 -18.97 -30.45 -26.68
CA GLN A 201 -20.36 -29.99 -26.69
C GLN A 201 -20.91 -29.75 -28.10
N SER A 202 -20.06 -29.35 -29.05
CA SER A 202 -20.47 -29.18 -30.45
C SER A 202 -20.73 -30.50 -31.17
N ILE A 203 -20.06 -31.58 -30.76
CA ILE A 203 -20.20 -32.92 -31.36
C ILE A 203 -21.33 -33.70 -30.66
N ASP A 204 -21.44 -33.58 -29.33
CA ASP A 204 -22.45 -34.25 -28.51
C ASP A 204 -23.68 -33.33 -28.36
N GLU A 205 -24.47 -33.21 -29.43
CA GLU A 205 -25.68 -32.37 -29.53
C GLU A 205 -26.70 -32.60 -28.40
N THR A 206 -26.55 -33.68 -27.63
CA THR A 206 -27.46 -34.10 -26.55
C THR A 206 -27.16 -33.45 -25.18
N LYS A 207 -26.00 -32.80 -24.98
CA LYS A 207 -25.58 -32.26 -23.67
C LYS A 207 -25.11 -30.81 -23.75
N LYS A 208 -26.04 -29.88 -23.96
CA LYS A 208 -25.75 -28.45 -23.77
C LYS A 208 -25.43 -28.17 -22.29
N GLY A 209 -24.14 -28.04 -21.99
CA GLY A 209 -23.65 -27.45 -20.73
C GLY A 209 -23.42 -28.41 -19.55
N ILE A 210 -23.65 -29.73 -19.68
CA ILE A 210 -23.49 -30.67 -18.57
C ILE A 210 -22.38 -31.68 -18.87
N PHE A 211 -21.24 -31.52 -18.19
CA PHE A 211 -20.18 -32.55 -18.16
C PHE A 211 -20.53 -33.59 -17.08
N PRO A 212 -20.38 -34.91 -17.37
CA PRO A 212 -20.60 -35.96 -16.39
C PRO A 212 -19.64 -35.76 -15.20
N THR A 213 -20.10 -35.96 -13.97
CA THR A 213 -19.23 -35.88 -12.78
C THR A 213 -18.25 -37.05 -12.73
N GLY A 214 -17.01 -36.82 -12.30
CA GLY A 214 -16.01 -37.89 -12.09
C GLY A 214 -15.34 -38.39 -13.38
N TRP A 215 -15.35 -37.58 -14.43
CA TRP A 215 -14.59 -37.81 -15.65
C TRP A 215 -13.10 -37.48 -15.48
N GLU A 216 -12.78 -36.69 -14.44
CA GLU A 216 -11.43 -36.31 -14.08
C GLU A 216 -10.61 -37.55 -13.67
N GLU A 217 -9.45 -37.74 -14.29
CA GLU A 217 -8.55 -38.85 -14.00
C GLU A 217 -7.16 -38.33 -13.58
N PRO A 218 -7.03 -37.77 -12.36
CA PRO A 218 -5.79 -37.10 -11.92
C PRO A 218 -4.57 -38.03 -11.92
N ASN A 219 -4.79 -39.34 -11.82
CA ASN A 219 -3.74 -40.36 -11.80
C ASN A 219 -3.10 -40.64 -13.17
N LEU A 220 -3.59 -40.01 -14.26
CA LEU A 220 -2.97 -40.11 -15.60
C LEU A 220 -1.57 -39.49 -15.65
N VAL A 221 -1.25 -38.61 -14.69
CA VAL A 221 0.06 -37.98 -14.56
C VAL A 221 0.73 -38.47 -13.27
N SER A 222 2.00 -38.83 -13.36
CA SER A 222 2.77 -39.30 -12.22
C SER A 222 2.86 -38.24 -11.12
N GLU A 223 2.63 -38.65 -9.86
CA GLU A 223 2.86 -37.83 -8.67
C GLU A 223 4.35 -37.49 -8.45
N LYS A 224 5.26 -38.09 -9.22
CA LYS A 224 6.70 -37.82 -9.14
C LYS A 224 7.23 -37.01 -10.32
N ILE A 225 6.35 -36.53 -11.20
CA ILE A 225 6.75 -35.71 -12.34
C ILE A 225 7.45 -34.44 -11.84
N SER A 226 8.60 -34.12 -12.43
CA SER A 226 9.34 -32.88 -12.18
C SER A 226 8.72 -31.70 -12.92
N LEU A 227 9.03 -30.47 -12.52
CA LEU A 227 8.57 -29.25 -13.22
C LEU A 227 8.98 -29.24 -14.71
N LYS A 228 10.21 -29.65 -15.02
CA LYS A 228 10.70 -29.72 -16.41
C LYS A 228 9.95 -30.76 -17.25
N GLU A 229 9.64 -31.91 -16.66
CA GLU A 229 8.85 -32.94 -17.32
C GLU A 229 7.39 -32.50 -17.52
N PHE A 230 6.81 -31.84 -16.52
CA PHE A 230 5.48 -31.22 -16.62
C PHE A 230 5.44 -30.22 -17.78
N ASP A 231 6.41 -29.31 -17.86
CA ASP A 231 6.48 -28.30 -18.92
C ASP A 231 6.59 -28.91 -20.31
N LYS A 232 7.46 -29.93 -20.45
CA LYS A 232 7.64 -30.66 -21.70
C LYS A 232 6.35 -31.36 -22.12
N GLN A 233 5.74 -32.14 -21.23
CA GLN A 233 4.49 -32.86 -21.52
C GLN A 233 3.34 -31.90 -21.83
N GLY A 234 3.25 -30.78 -21.11
CA GLY A 234 2.25 -29.75 -21.35
C GLY A 234 2.38 -29.12 -22.74
N LYS A 235 3.58 -28.76 -23.16
CA LYS A 235 3.84 -28.18 -24.49
C LYS A 235 3.53 -29.17 -25.61
N GLU A 236 3.94 -30.43 -25.47
CA GLU A 236 3.63 -31.50 -26.41
C GLU A 236 2.10 -31.71 -26.53
N LEU A 237 1.40 -31.73 -25.39
CA LEU A 237 -0.05 -31.89 -25.36
C LEU A 237 -0.80 -30.71 -25.98
N VAL A 238 -0.35 -29.46 -25.78
CA VAL A 238 -0.96 -28.28 -26.41
C VAL A 238 -0.88 -28.37 -27.95
N ILE A 239 0.24 -28.86 -28.49
CA ILE A 239 0.40 -29.06 -29.94
C ILE A 239 -0.59 -30.11 -30.43
N GLU A 240 -0.71 -31.22 -29.71
CA GLU A 240 -1.62 -32.31 -30.03
C GLU A 240 -3.09 -31.88 -29.99
N ILE A 241 -3.49 -31.13 -28.96
CA ILE A 241 -4.85 -30.61 -28.82
C ILE A 241 -5.20 -29.67 -29.98
N ARG A 242 -4.30 -28.74 -30.34
CA ARG A 242 -4.53 -27.83 -31.45
C ARG A 242 -4.74 -28.55 -32.78
N ALA A 243 -3.97 -29.62 -33.02
CA ALA A 243 -4.14 -30.44 -34.22
C ALA A 243 -5.53 -31.10 -34.27
N VAL A 244 -6.01 -31.62 -33.13
CA VAL A 244 -7.34 -32.25 -33.03
C VAL A 244 -8.48 -31.23 -33.11
N LEU A 245 -8.33 -30.04 -32.55
CA LEU A 245 -9.36 -29.01 -32.60
C LEU A 245 -9.60 -28.49 -34.04
N GLN A 246 -8.54 -28.46 -34.86
CA GLN A 246 -8.58 -28.04 -36.27
C GLN A 246 -9.15 -29.11 -37.21
N ASP A 247 -9.19 -30.37 -36.79
CA ASP A 247 -9.73 -31.46 -37.58
C ASP A 247 -11.25 -31.61 -37.34
N GLU A 248 -12.03 -31.50 -38.42
CA GLU A 248 -13.48 -31.67 -38.39
C GLU A 248 -13.91 -33.14 -38.29
N SER A 249 -13.01 -34.08 -38.61
CA SER A 249 -13.25 -35.52 -38.56
C SER A 249 -12.81 -36.20 -37.26
N SER A 250 -12.36 -35.42 -36.28
CA SER A 250 -11.79 -35.93 -35.04
C SER A 250 -12.78 -36.73 -34.19
N ASN A 251 -12.36 -37.93 -33.79
CA ASN A 251 -13.14 -38.83 -32.94
C ASN A 251 -13.36 -38.21 -31.54
N ILE A 252 -14.62 -38.16 -31.09
CA ILE A 252 -15.01 -37.67 -29.77
C ILE A 252 -14.28 -38.39 -28.62
N GLU A 253 -14.00 -39.69 -28.74
CA GLU A 253 -13.25 -40.46 -27.74
C GLU A 253 -11.84 -39.91 -27.56
N ARG A 254 -11.19 -39.52 -28.67
CA ARG A 254 -9.85 -38.94 -28.66
C ARG A 254 -9.86 -37.57 -27.98
N ILE A 255 -10.87 -36.75 -28.23
CA ILE A 255 -11.03 -35.44 -27.60
C ILE A 255 -11.23 -35.61 -26.08
N TRP A 256 -11.99 -36.62 -25.66
CA TRP A 256 -12.14 -36.97 -24.24
C TRP A 256 -10.83 -37.40 -23.58
N GLU A 257 -10.04 -38.25 -24.23
CA GLU A 257 -8.71 -38.65 -23.71
C GLU A 257 -7.79 -37.45 -23.51
N LEU A 258 -7.76 -36.54 -24.50
CA LEU A 258 -6.97 -35.32 -24.42
C LEU A 258 -7.44 -34.40 -23.30
N LEU A 259 -8.77 -34.27 -23.13
CA LEU A 259 -9.34 -33.47 -22.04
C LEU A 259 -8.91 -34.03 -20.67
N LYS A 260 -9.00 -35.35 -20.47
CA LYS A 260 -8.59 -36.01 -19.21
C LYS A 260 -7.11 -35.82 -18.92
N LYS A 261 -6.24 -36.03 -19.92
CA LYS A 261 -4.80 -35.81 -19.78
C LYS A 261 -4.45 -34.34 -19.49
N CYS A 262 -5.14 -33.41 -20.16
CA CYS A 262 -4.95 -31.98 -19.98
C CYS A 262 -5.33 -31.55 -18.55
N ASP A 263 -6.49 -32.01 -18.07
CA ASP A 263 -6.98 -31.76 -16.72
C ASP A 263 -6.06 -32.35 -15.64
N ALA A 264 -5.59 -33.59 -15.85
CA ALA A 264 -4.62 -34.22 -14.95
C ALA A 264 -3.29 -33.45 -14.89
N LEU A 265 -2.78 -32.97 -16.03
CA LEU A 265 -1.59 -32.11 -16.07
C LEU A 265 -1.84 -30.78 -15.38
N VAL A 266 -2.98 -30.10 -15.60
CA VAL A 266 -3.30 -28.83 -14.92
C VAL A 266 -3.38 -29.02 -13.41
N THR A 267 -4.06 -30.08 -12.95
CA THR A 267 -4.15 -30.43 -11.52
C THR A 267 -2.77 -30.64 -10.93
N ARG A 268 -1.92 -31.40 -11.64
CA ARG A 268 -0.56 -31.68 -11.17
C ARG A 268 0.34 -30.45 -11.20
N GLY A 269 0.27 -29.64 -12.24
CA GLY A 269 0.98 -28.37 -12.37
C GLY A 269 0.61 -27.40 -11.25
N THR A 270 -0.67 -27.33 -10.89
CA THR A 270 -1.16 -26.52 -9.76
C THR A 270 -0.52 -26.95 -8.44
N ALA A 271 -0.40 -28.26 -8.19
CA ALA A 271 0.26 -28.77 -6.99
C ALA A 271 1.78 -28.49 -7.00
N LEU A 272 2.45 -28.65 -8.15
CA LEU A 272 3.89 -28.40 -8.30
C LEU A 272 4.28 -26.93 -8.16
N LEU A 273 3.42 -26.02 -8.61
CA LEU A 273 3.69 -24.58 -8.65
C LEU A 273 3.17 -23.85 -7.41
N LEU A 274 2.49 -24.57 -6.50
CA LEU A 274 1.82 -23.99 -5.33
C LEU A 274 2.76 -23.11 -4.48
N GLU A 275 3.93 -23.62 -4.11
CA GLU A 275 4.88 -22.87 -3.27
C GLU A 275 5.42 -21.62 -3.99
N SER A 276 5.76 -21.77 -5.27
CA SER A 276 6.27 -20.68 -6.11
C SER A 276 5.22 -19.58 -6.30
N ASN A 277 3.96 -19.95 -6.53
CA ASN A 277 2.85 -19.02 -6.69
C ASN A 277 2.47 -18.37 -5.35
N ALA A 278 2.57 -19.10 -4.24
CA ALA A 278 2.36 -18.54 -2.90
C ALA A 278 3.44 -17.50 -2.56
N GLU A 279 4.70 -17.73 -2.94
CA GLU A 279 5.77 -16.75 -2.81
C GLU A 279 5.51 -15.51 -3.68
N LEU A 280 5.13 -15.71 -4.94
CA LEU A 280 4.81 -14.61 -5.86
C LEU A 280 3.62 -13.76 -5.36
N GLY A 281 2.61 -14.40 -4.77
CA GLY A 281 1.51 -13.73 -4.07
C GLY A 281 2.02 -12.87 -2.91
N LYS A 282 2.89 -13.42 -2.05
CA LYS A 282 3.50 -12.66 -0.94
C LYS A 282 4.29 -11.43 -1.39
N MET A 283 4.82 -11.42 -2.62
CA MET A 283 5.50 -10.26 -3.19
C MET A 283 4.53 -9.21 -3.74
N THR A 284 3.50 -9.67 -4.45
CA THR A 284 2.59 -8.79 -5.21
C THR A 284 1.43 -8.26 -4.36
N ASP A 285 0.88 -9.07 -3.45
CA ASP A 285 -0.26 -8.72 -2.60
C ASP A 285 0.01 -7.47 -1.76
N PRO A 286 1.17 -7.28 -1.09
CA PRO A 286 1.41 -6.07 -0.30
C PRO A 286 1.35 -4.78 -1.14
N ILE A 287 1.83 -4.83 -2.39
CA ILE A 287 1.79 -3.69 -3.31
C ILE A 287 0.35 -3.40 -3.74
N GLN A 288 -0.42 -4.44 -4.09
CA GLN A 288 -1.82 -4.30 -4.47
C GLN A 288 -2.68 -3.79 -3.31
N GLN A 289 -2.47 -4.33 -2.10
CA GLN A 289 -3.17 -3.87 -0.89
C GLN A 289 -2.78 -2.43 -0.54
N LEU A 290 -1.55 -1.98 -0.81
CA LEU A 290 -1.19 -0.57 -0.69
C LEU A 290 -2.04 0.30 -1.61
N GLY A 291 -2.16 -0.06 -2.90
CA GLY A 291 -3.02 0.66 -3.85
C GLY A 291 -4.48 0.71 -3.41
N LEU A 292 -5.03 -0.42 -2.95
CA LEU A 292 -6.41 -0.50 -2.43
C LEU A 292 -6.63 0.37 -1.18
N ARG A 293 -5.65 0.42 -0.26
CA ARG A 293 -5.74 1.26 0.94
C ARG A 293 -5.72 2.75 0.61
N LEU A 294 -4.86 3.17 -0.32
CA LEU A 294 -4.80 4.57 -0.78
C LEU A 294 -6.13 4.99 -1.42
N ALA A 295 -6.71 4.12 -2.25
CA ALA A 295 -8.01 4.37 -2.89
C ALA A 295 -9.18 4.44 -1.89
N LYS A 296 -9.23 3.56 -0.87
CA LYS A 296 -10.36 3.46 0.08
C LYS A 296 -10.34 4.52 1.19
N ASN A 297 -9.16 4.86 1.72
CA ASN A 297 -9.05 5.67 2.93
C ASN A 297 -8.83 7.17 2.66
N ASN A 298 -9.02 7.63 1.41
CA ASN A 298 -8.52 8.93 0.94
C ASN A 298 -7.02 9.13 1.22
N GLY A 299 -6.26 8.04 1.37
CA GLY A 299 -4.83 8.08 1.59
C GLY A 299 -4.13 8.70 0.38
N SER A 300 -2.98 9.33 0.60
CA SER A 300 -2.22 9.97 -0.47
C SER A 300 -0.97 9.15 -0.76
N ILE A 301 -0.73 8.85 -2.04
CA ILE A 301 0.55 8.25 -2.47
C ILE A 301 1.77 9.15 -2.17
N PHE A 302 1.55 10.43 -1.89
CA PHE A 302 2.60 11.34 -1.44
C PHE A 302 2.96 11.15 0.04
N ASP A 303 2.06 10.55 0.82
CA ASP A 303 2.17 10.40 2.28
C ASP A 303 2.58 8.97 2.69
N LEU A 304 3.17 8.20 1.76
CA LEU A 304 3.76 6.91 2.08
C LEU A 304 4.78 7.06 3.20
N LYS A 305 4.70 6.16 4.19
CA LYS A 305 5.59 6.13 5.35
C LYS A 305 7.05 6.16 4.88
N GLU A 306 7.79 7.12 5.40
CA GLU A 306 9.25 7.01 5.47
C GLU A 306 9.59 5.87 6.41
N GLU A 307 10.78 5.27 6.23
CA GLU A 307 11.36 4.42 7.27
C GLU A 307 11.21 5.16 8.59
N PRO A 308 10.66 4.53 9.65
CA PRO A 308 10.38 5.24 10.89
C PRO A 308 11.66 5.95 11.29
N ARG A 309 11.65 7.29 11.19
CA ARG A 309 12.82 8.09 11.56
C ARG A 309 13.17 7.63 12.95
N LYS A 310 14.40 7.13 13.14
CA LYS A 310 14.92 6.84 14.47
C LYS A 310 14.57 8.06 15.31
N PRO A 311 13.81 7.91 16.41
CA PRO A 311 13.35 9.06 17.16
C PRO A 311 14.60 9.82 17.61
N ASP A 312 14.60 11.13 17.41
CA ASP A 312 15.64 11.98 17.97
C ASP A 312 15.65 11.84 19.50
N TYR A 313 16.73 12.29 20.13
CA TYR A 313 16.91 12.18 21.58
C TYR A 313 15.69 12.67 22.36
N PHE A 314 15.18 13.86 22.03
CA PHE A 314 14.06 14.48 22.75
C PHE A 314 12.79 13.66 22.59
N THR A 315 12.52 13.17 21.38
CA THR A 315 11.38 12.32 21.07
C THR A 315 11.47 11.00 21.83
N LEU A 316 12.63 10.36 21.85
CA LEU A 316 12.83 9.09 22.56
C LEU A 316 12.73 9.27 24.08
N LYS A 317 13.37 10.31 24.64
CA LYS A 317 13.30 10.62 26.07
C LYS A 317 11.88 10.91 26.52
N ASN A 318 11.16 11.77 25.81
CA ASN A 318 9.76 12.08 26.13
C ASN A 318 8.87 10.83 26.12
N LYS A 319 9.11 9.89 25.20
CA LYS A 319 8.37 8.63 25.15
C LYS A 319 8.71 7.69 26.28
N VAL A 320 10.00 7.52 26.59
CA VAL A 320 10.46 6.68 27.70
C VAL A 320 9.87 7.20 29.01
N ASP A 321 9.92 8.52 29.23
CA ASP A 321 9.40 9.16 30.44
C ASP A 321 7.89 8.99 30.57
N ALA A 322 7.14 9.29 29.50
CA ALA A 322 5.69 9.16 29.50
C ALA A 322 5.25 7.70 29.73
N LEU A 323 5.93 6.72 29.14
CA LEU A 323 5.62 5.31 29.34
C LEU A 323 5.94 4.87 30.77
N LEU A 324 7.11 5.22 31.31
CA LEU A 324 7.47 4.93 32.70
C LEU A 324 6.45 5.52 33.68
N GLU A 325 6.02 6.76 33.44
CA GLU A 325 4.99 7.42 34.26
C GLU A 325 3.67 6.64 34.22
N ILE A 326 3.17 6.33 33.01
CA ILE A 326 1.92 5.57 32.85
C ILE A 326 2.00 4.21 33.55
N ILE A 327 3.12 3.50 33.40
CA ILE A 327 3.34 2.19 34.00
C ILE A 327 3.33 2.30 35.52
N ARG A 328 4.14 3.19 36.09
CA ARG A 328 4.26 3.38 37.54
C ARG A 328 2.92 3.77 38.18
N LEU A 329 2.12 4.61 37.51
CA LEU A 329 0.79 5.02 37.98
C LEU A 329 -0.28 3.92 37.85
N SER A 330 -0.07 2.92 36.99
CA SER A 330 -1.05 1.90 36.64
C SER A 330 -0.73 0.52 37.23
N LYS A 331 0.50 0.29 37.67
CA LYS A 331 1.02 -1.00 38.15
C LYS A 331 0.20 -1.63 39.27
N SER A 332 -0.22 -0.83 40.25
CA SER A 332 -1.03 -1.31 41.38
C SER A 332 -2.47 -1.67 41.02
N LYS A 333 -2.90 -1.39 39.80
CA LYS A 333 -4.28 -1.57 39.34
C LYS A 333 -4.44 -2.79 38.44
N LEU A 334 -3.36 -3.30 37.85
CA LEU A 334 -3.41 -4.46 36.95
C LEU A 334 -3.72 -5.75 37.74
N THR A 335 -4.76 -6.46 37.32
CA THR A 335 -5.18 -7.72 37.93
C THR A 335 -4.89 -8.93 37.06
N ASN A 336 -4.73 -8.74 35.75
CA ASN A 336 -4.28 -9.79 34.83
C ASN A 336 -2.78 -10.09 35.02
N SER A 337 -2.44 -11.35 35.30
CA SER A 337 -1.06 -11.79 35.61
C SER A 337 -0.13 -11.76 34.40
N GLU A 338 -0.62 -12.07 33.20
CA GLU A 338 0.17 -12.05 31.96
C GLU A 338 0.50 -10.61 31.56
N LEU A 339 -0.51 -9.73 31.57
CA LEU A 339 -0.34 -8.30 31.32
C LEU A 339 0.55 -7.64 32.37
N SER A 340 0.41 -8.01 33.64
CA SER A 340 1.26 -7.52 34.72
C SER A 340 2.72 -7.97 34.54
N GLY A 341 2.96 -9.22 34.13
CA GLY A 341 4.28 -9.74 33.78
C GLY A 341 4.92 -8.93 32.64
N ALA A 342 4.20 -8.78 31.53
CA ALA A 342 4.66 -8.00 30.38
C ALA A 342 4.89 -6.52 30.73
N MET A 343 4.07 -5.94 31.61
CA MET A 343 4.23 -4.55 32.07
C MET A 343 5.49 -4.36 32.91
N ASN A 344 5.83 -5.32 33.78
CA ASN A 344 7.06 -5.28 34.57
C ASN A 344 8.30 -5.43 33.69
N GLU A 345 8.22 -6.26 32.65
CA GLU A 345 9.31 -6.41 31.69
C GLU A 345 9.49 -5.13 30.85
N LEU A 346 8.39 -4.54 30.40
CA LEU A 346 8.39 -3.25 29.72
C LEU A 346 8.99 -2.15 30.61
N GLU A 347 8.60 -2.06 31.88
CA GLU A 347 9.17 -1.10 32.84
C GLU A 347 10.68 -1.23 32.95
N LYS A 348 11.17 -2.46 33.19
CA LYS A 348 12.62 -2.72 33.31
C LYS A 348 13.37 -2.31 32.04
N LYS A 349 12.82 -2.62 30.87
CA LYS A 349 13.42 -2.25 29.57
C LYS A 349 13.41 -0.75 29.33
N LEU A 350 12.39 -0.04 29.79
CA LEU A 350 12.33 1.41 29.73
C LEU A 350 13.31 2.08 30.72
N GLU A 351 13.52 1.50 31.90
CA GLU A 351 14.54 1.98 32.85
C GLU A 351 15.97 1.78 32.31
N GLU A 352 16.21 0.66 31.63
CA GLU A 352 17.45 0.44 30.89
C GLU A 352 17.64 1.52 29.80
N ALA A 353 16.61 1.81 29.01
CA ALA A 353 16.64 2.87 28.00
C ALA A 353 16.83 4.28 28.61
N GLU A 354 16.14 4.58 29.72
CA GLU A 354 16.26 5.85 30.46
C GLU A 354 17.70 6.07 30.96
N SER A 355 18.31 5.02 31.52
CA SER A 355 19.71 5.07 32.00
C SER A 355 20.69 5.36 30.86
N GLN A 356 20.50 4.72 29.70
CA GLN A 356 21.31 4.99 28.50
C GLN A 356 21.11 6.42 27.99
N LEU A 357 19.86 6.92 27.96
CA LEU A 357 19.55 8.30 27.57
C LEU A 357 20.13 9.34 28.53
N ASN A 358 20.18 9.04 29.83
CA ASN A 358 20.78 9.93 30.81
C ASN A 358 22.31 9.96 30.66
N THR A 359 22.94 8.82 30.40
CA THR A 359 24.37 8.75 30.06
C THR A 359 24.68 9.56 28.80
N PHE A 360 23.89 9.37 27.74
CA PHE A 360 23.95 10.15 26.52
C PHE A 360 23.78 11.66 26.75
N HIS A 361 22.81 12.06 27.58
CA HIS A 361 22.58 13.47 27.91
C HIS A 361 23.81 14.11 28.53
N ASN A 362 24.48 13.38 29.43
CA ASN A 362 25.69 13.87 30.10
C ASN A 362 26.88 13.97 29.13
N GLU A 363 27.02 13.03 28.21
CA GLU A 363 28.11 13.01 27.22
C GLU A 363 27.95 14.08 26.12
N PHE A 364 26.72 14.39 25.74
CA PHE A 364 26.40 15.26 24.60
C PHE A 364 25.63 16.53 24.99
N ALA A 365 25.70 16.96 26.26
CA ALA A 365 24.93 18.08 26.82
C ALA A 365 25.05 19.39 26.00
N GLU A 366 26.26 19.76 25.60
CA GLU A 366 26.49 20.98 24.79
C GLU A 366 25.90 20.85 23.38
N GLN A 367 25.99 19.67 22.75
CA GLN A 367 25.41 19.45 21.42
C GLN A 367 23.88 19.52 21.44
N LEU A 368 23.26 19.01 22.51
CA LEU A 368 21.82 19.13 22.74
C LEU A 368 21.39 20.58 22.92
N LYS A 369 22.18 21.38 23.66
CA LYS A 369 21.93 22.80 23.90
C LYS A 369 22.06 23.63 22.63
N ASP A 370 23.08 23.35 21.84
CA ASP A 370 23.36 24.04 20.57
C ASP A 370 22.54 23.49 19.39
N ARG A 371 21.67 22.50 19.66
CA ARG A 371 20.82 21.81 18.67
C ARG A 371 21.61 21.22 17.50
N LEU A 372 22.85 20.81 17.76
CA LEU A 372 23.70 20.18 16.77
C LEU A 372 23.26 18.74 16.52
N PRO A 373 23.44 18.21 15.29
CA PRO A 373 23.14 16.81 15.00
C PRO A 373 23.98 15.88 15.87
N ILE A 374 23.33 14.95 16.57
CA ILE A 374 24.01 13.98 17.43
C ILE A 374 24.19 12.66 16.66
N PRO A 375 25.33 11.96 16.79
CA PRO A 375 25.57 10.72 16.04
C PRO A 375 24.54 9.63 16.35
N ASP A 376 24.02 8.99 15.30
CA ASP A 376 23.05 7.88 15.39
C ASP A 376 23.54 6.73 16.32
N GLN A 377 24.86 6.47 16.33
CA GLN A 377 25.52 5.43 17.12
C GLN A 377 25.43 5.67 18.63
N ALA A 378 25.21 6.92 19.05
CA ALA A 378 25.09 7.28 20.46
C ALA A 378 23.65 7.10 21.00
N ILE A 379 22.64 7.08 20.12
CA ILE A 379 21.23 6.87 20.48
C ILE A 379 20.84 5.37 20.39
N GLU A 380 21.52 4.61 19.54
CA GLU A 380 21.28 3.17 19.29
C GLU A 380 21.22 2.30 20.56
N PRO A 381 22.12 2.46 21.55
CA PRO A 381 22.09 1.68 22.79
C PRO A 381 20.82 1.89 23.64
N ALA A 382 20.16 3.05 23.52
CA ALA A 382 18.88 3.31 24.18
C ALA A 382 17.68 2.80 23.37
N LEU A 383 17.81 2.76 22.04
CA LEU A 383 16.74 2.28 21.13
C LEU A 383 16.50 0.79 21.22
N GLU A 384 17.55 -0.01 21.42
CA GLU A 384 17.44 -1.46 21.52
C GLU A 384 16.55 -1.91 22.70
N PRO A 385 16.83 -1.53 23.96
CA PRO A 385 15.97 -1.91 25.08
C PRO A 385 14.56 -1.34 24.96
N TYR A 386 14.42 -0.09 24.47
CA TYR A 386 13.12 0.50 24.18
C TYR A 386 12.30 -0.37 23.21
N THR A 387 12.85 -0.67 22.03
CA THR A 387 12.17 -1.43 20.98
C THR A 387 11.84 -2.84 21.46
N LYS A 388 12.76 -3.51 22.14
CA LYS A 388 12.55 -4.85 22.68
C LYS A 388 11.43 -4.87 23.72
N GLY A 389 11.41 -3.91 24.64
CA GLY A 389 10.35 -3.77 25.63
C GLY A 389 8.97 -3.56 24.99
N ILE A 390 8.90 -2.70 23.97
CA ILE A 390 7.65 -2.46 23.22
C ILE A 390 7.17 -3.74 22.53
N SER A 391 8.05 -4.45 21.82
CA SER A 391 7.66 -5.67 21.11
C SER A 391 7.12 -6.74 22.06
N THR A 392 7.83 -7.03 23.16
CA THR A 392 7.39 -8.00 24.16
C THR A 392 6.01 -7.63 24.74
N PHE A 393 5.78 -6.35 25.01
CA PHE A 393 4.49 -5.87 25.51
C PHE A 393 3.36 -6.04 24.50
N LEU A 394 3.58 -5.70 23.23
CA LEU A 394 2.57 -5.83 22.18
C LEU A 394 2.24 -7.29 21.86
N GLU A 395 3.24 -8.18 21.87
CA GLU A 395 3.03 -9.63 21.71
C GLU A 395 2.16 -10.20 22.84
N ALA A 396 2.39 -9.76 24.08
CA ALA A 396 1.56 -10.17 25.21
C ALA A 396 0.10 -9.69 25.05
N ILE A 397 -0.12 -8.47 24.55
CA ILE A 397 -1.47 -7.96 24.27
C ILE A 397 -2.17 -8.79 23.19
N ASP A 398 -1.46 -9.21 22.14
CA ASP A 398 -2.04 -9.99 21.05
C ASP A 398 -2.41 -11.42 21.51
N GLN A 399 -1.59 -12.01 22.38
CA GLN A 399 -1.85 -13.32 22.99
C GLN A 399 -2.98 -13.28 24.03
N THR A 400 -3.10 -12.17 24.77
CA THR A 400 -4.22 -11.96 25.71
C THR A 400 -5.47 -11.62 24.90
N LYS A 401 -6.55 -12.41 24.98
CA LYS A 401 -7.80 -12.01 24.33
C LYS A 401 -8.25 -10.66 24.90
N MET A 402 -8.14 -9.59 24.13
CA MET A 402 -8.51 -8.21 24.53
C MET A 402 -9.93 -8.09 25.13
N LYS A 403 -10.82 -9.05 24.86
CA LYS A 403 -12.18 -9.13 25.42
C LYS A 403 -12.22 -9.48 26.91
N ASP A 404 -11.16 -10.08 27.45
CA ASP A 404 -11.10 -10.57 28.83
C ASP A 404 -10.47 -9.53 29.79
N LEU A 405 -10.04 -8.38 29.26
CA LEU A 405 -9.50 -7.27 30.04
C LEU A 405 -10.62 -6.44 30.65
N LYS A 406 -10.43 -6.00 31.90
CA LYS A 406 -11.37 -5.06 32.54
C LYS A 406 -11.30 -3.70 31.83
N PRO A 407 -12.39 -2.90 31.85
CA PRO A 407 -12.43 -1.60 31.16
C PRO A 407 -11.27 -0.65 31.51
N TYR A 408 -10.78 -0.67 32.74
CA TYR A 408 -9.64 0.16 33.14
C TYR A 408 -8.29 -0.42 32.67
N GLU A 409 -8.13 -1.74 32.59
CA GLU A 409 -6.92 -2.38 32.06
C GLU A 409 -6.81 -2.10 30.56
N MET A 410 -7.96 -2.15 29.87
CA MET A 410 -8.09 -1.71 28.49
C MET A 410 -7.66 -0.25 28.31
N SER A 411 -8.13 0.66 29.17
CA SER A 411 -7.74 2.07 29.13
C SER A 411 -6.23 2.28 29.32
N VAL A 412 -5.59 1.51 30.20
CA VAL A 412 -4.13 1.54 30.38
C VAL A 412 -3.40 1.06 29.13
N VAL A 413 -3.84 -0.07 28.56
CA VAL A 413 -3.29 -0.63 27.31
C VAL A 413 -3.43 0.38 26.16
N GLN A 414 -4.62 0.98 26.00
CA GLN A 414 -4.88 2.01 24.99
C GLN A 414 -3.93 3.20 25.16
N ARG A 415 -3.74 3.71 26.38
CA ARG A 415 -2.83 4.83 26.65
C ARG A 415 -1.38 4.50 26.26
N ILE A 416 -0.90 3.31 26.60
CA ILE A 416 0.45 2.86 26.25
C ILE A 416 0.60 2.75 24.73
N ILE A 417 -0.35 2.10 24.04
CA ILE A 417 -0.37 2.00 22.58
C ILE A 417 -0.41 3.40 21.94
N ASN A 418 -1.16 4.33 22.52
CA ASN A 418 -1.26 5.69 22.02
C ASN A 418 0.08 6.44 22.11
N VAL A 419 0.82 6.27 23.21
CA VAL A 419 2.17 6.88 23.37
C VAL A 419 3.17 6.25 22.41
N ILE A 420 3.17 4.92 22.27
CA ILE A 420 4.04 4.21 21.31
C ILE A 420 3.78 4.70 19.88
N SER A 421 2.51 4.81 19.51
CA SER A 421 2.05 5.14 18.17
C SER A 421 1.93 6.63 17.88
N PHE A 422 2.50 7.53 18.69
CA PHE A 422 2.39 8.99 18.48
C PHE A 422 0.95 9.52 18.42
N GLY A 423 -0.03 8.83 19.01
CA GLY A 423 -1.41 9.25 18.94
C GLY A 423 -2.18 8.69 17.73
N TYR A 424 -1.56 7.89 16.86
CA TYR A 424 -2.17 7.47 15.59
C TYR A 424 -3.35 6.49 15.75
N PHE A 425 -3.32 5.58 16.73
CA PHE A 425 -4.36 4.56 16.85
C PHE A 425 -5.64 5.06 17.54
N PHE A 426 -5.55 6.04 18.44
CA PHE A 426 -6.66 6.49 19.27
C PHE A 426 -6.79 8.03 19.27
N ALA A 427 -6.61 8.66 18.11
CA ALA A 427 -6.62 10.12 17.96
C ALA A 427 -7.95 10.76 18.39
N GLU A 428 -9.09 10.13 18.07
CA GLU A 428 -10.42 10.60 18.48
C GLU A 428 -10.63 10.50 20.00
N GLU A 429 -10.17 9.42 20.63
CA GLU A 429 -10.23 9.23 22.08
C GLU A 429 -9.32 10.22 22.82
N ARG A 430 -8.17 10.59 22.25
CA ARG A 430 -7.29 11.64 22.78
C ARG A 430 -7.95 13.02 22.77
N ILE A 431 -8.74 13.33 21.75
CA ILE A 431 -9.55 14.56 21.68
C ILE A 431 -10.62 14.54 22.79
N HIS A 432 -11.29 13.40 22.98
CA HIS A 432 -12.26 13.23 24.06
C HIS A 432 -11.64 13.26 25.47
N GLU A 433 -10.45 12.69 25.65
CA GLU A 433 -9.71 12.70 26.91
C GLU A 433 -9.22 14.11 27.25
N ASN A 434 -8.65 14.84 26.29
CA ASN A 434 -8.26 16.24 26.48
C ASN A 434 -9.48 17.11 26.82
N SER A 435 -10.62 16.89 26.16
CA SER A 435 -11.88 17.55 26.50
C SER A 435 -12.33 17.21 27.92
N SER A 436 -12.17 15.96 28.36
CA SER A 436 -12.56 15.50 29.70
C SER A 436 -11.63 16.03 30.79
N LEU A 437 -10.32 16.12 30.53
CA LEU A 437 -9.32 16.74 31.41
C LEU A 437 -9.58 18.25 31.55
N HIS A 438 -9.92 18.91 30.45
CA HIS A 438 -10.31 20.32 30.47
C HIS A 438 -11.59 20.53 31.30
N MET A 439 -12.61 19.69 31.10
CA MET A 439 -13.84 19.72 31.94
C MET A 439 -13.54 19.46 33.42
N LYS A 440 -12.65 18.52 33.75
CA LYS A 440 -12.23 18.26 35.14
C LYS A 440 -11.50 19.47 35.74
N SER A 441 -10.61 20.10 34.97
CA SER A 441 -9.92 21.33 35.36
C SER A 441 -10.92 22.45 35.66
N GLU A 442 -11.89 22.67 34.76
CA GLU A 442 -12.96 23.65 34.93
C GLU A 442 -13.83 23.34 36.15
N LEU A 443 -14.21 22.07 36.36
CA LEU A 443 -14.98 21.66 37.54
C LEU A 443 -14.21 21.84 38.85
N MET A 444 -12.90 21.58 38.87
CA MET A 444 -12.06 21.83 40.05
C MET A 444 -11.91 23.32 40.34
N LYS A 445 -11.83 24.14 39.28
CA LYS A 445 -11.80 25.60 39.39
C LYS A 445 -13.13 26.16 39.92
N MET A 446 -14.25 25.75 39.32
CA MET A 446 -15.60 26.09 39.81
C MET A 446 -15.82 25.63 41.24
N LYS A 447 -15.35 24.43 41.61
CA LYS A 447 -15.39 23.95 42.99
C LYS A 447 -14.56 24.83 43.92
N SER A 448 -13.35 25.23 43.52
CA SER A 448 -12.52 26.14 44.32
C SER A 448 -13.12 27.54 44.46
N GLU A 449 -13.89 28.00 43.48
CA GLU A 449 -14.64 29.26 43.51
C GLU A 449 -15.89 29.14 44.41
N LEU A 450 -16.58 27.99 44.40
CA LEU A 450 -17.71 27.71 45.28
C LEU A 450 -17.31 27.49 46.74
N ASP A 451 -16.17 26.84 46.97
CA ASP A 451 -15.63 26.57 48.30
C ASP A 451 -15.04 27.86 48.93
N ASN A 452 -15.01 28.99 48.20
CA ASN A 452 -14.49 30.28 48.65
C ASN A 452 -15.50 31.44 48.44
N PRO A 453 -16.66 31.45 49.13
CA PRO A 453 -17.76 32.37 48.83
C PRO A 453 -17.63 33.80 49.39
N MET A 454 -16.44 34.24 49.85
CA MET A 454 -16.29 35.59 50.42
C MET A 454 -15.08 36.34 49.87
N SER A 455 -15.27 37.10 48.79
CA SER A 455 -14.49 38.35 48.61
C SER A 455 -15.16 39.47 47.82
N GLU A 456 -16.40 39.33 47.31
CA GLU A 456 -17.04 40.42 46.52
C GLU A 456 -18.27 41.09 47.15
N ALA A 457 -18.65 40.76 48.40
CA ALA A 457 -19.81 41.37 49.06
C ALA A 457 -19.47 42.47 50.10
N ALA A 458 -18.31 43.15 49.99
CA ALA A 458 -17.93 44.22 50.94
C ALA A 458 -17.68 45.60 50.29
N VAL A 459 -18.18 45.84 49.08
CA VAL A 459 -18.19 47.19 48.47
C VAL A 459 -19.56 47.44 47.89
N TYR A 460 -20.61 47.53 48.71
CA TYR A 460 -21.85 48.30 48.46
C TYR A 460 -22.79 48.13 49.65
N SER A 461 -22.53 48.84 50.75
CA SER A 461 -23.60 49.25 51.66
C SER A 461 -23.42 50.74 51.99
N TYR A 462 -24.42 51.50 51.56
CA TYR A 462 -24.63 52.92 51.84
C TYR A 462 -24.81 53.16 53.34
N SER A 463 -24.18 54.21 53.88
CA SER A 463 -24.79 55.37 54.56
C SER A 463 -23.70 56.28 55.12
#